data_AF-A0A0G3YKN5-F1
#
_entry.id   AF-A0A0G3YKN5-F1
#
_cell.length_a   1.000
_cell.length_b   1.000
_cell.length_c   1.000
_cell.angle_alpha   90.00
_cell.angle_beta   90.00
_cell.angle_gamma   90.00
#
_symmetry.space_group_name_H-M   'P 1'
#
loop_
_entity.id
_entity.type
_entity.pdbx_description
1 polymer ?
#
loop_
_entity_poly.entity_id
_entity_poly.type
_entity_poly.pdbx_seq_one_letter_code
_entity_poly.pdbx_strand_id
1 'polypeptide(L)'
;DGGAGHDRVLYSKDGGLGNIIVDGTHATEMGSYIVSRTVAKGDIYHEVVKRQDTAVGKRTETLEYRDYELKQVGYGYKSTDQLKSVEEIIGSQFNDNFNGSKFTDIFHGGDGDDLLDGGAGDDRLFGGKGADRLLGDDGNDLLDGGAGDDVLNGGTGDDVYIVRKGGGNDTLYDSKGNDKLAFADANLSELTIERTQEGILIKLNDNSGSINVSNWYIASKLVNYHGHKTDNKIEHLIGKDGTYITSEQIDSLLENKQVGEKITSQQLQELANKNKSQEIS
;
A
#
# COMPACT_ATOMS: atom_id res chain seq x y z
N ASP A 1 18.15 11.04 -14.23
CA ASP A 1 17.39 11.17 -15.47
C ASP A 1 17.26 9.77 -16.04
N GLY A 2 16.08 9.16 -15.90
CA GLY A 2 15.84 7.74 -16.22
C GLY A 2 15.82 7.45 -17.73
N GLY A 3 15.37 8.40 -18.54
CA GLY A 3 15.31 8.22 -19.99
C GLY A 3 14.10 7.36 -20.41
N ALA A 4 14.31 6.37 -21.27
CA ALA A 4 13.25 5.49 -21.78
C ALA A 4 13.36 4.09 -21.17
N GLY A 5 12.37 3.67 -20.38
CA GLY A 5 12.36 2.38 -19.69
C GLY A 5 11.43 2.38 -18.49
N HIS A 6 11.54 1.34 -17.66
CA HIS A 6 11.07 1.37 -16.27
C HIS A 6 12.29 1.61 -15.37
N ASP A 7 12.45 2.83 -14.90
CA ASP A 7 13.51 3.31 -14.04
C ASP A 7 13.12 3.22 -12.57
N ARG A 8 14.06 2.71 -11.78
CA ARG A 8 13.87 2.44 -10.36
C ARG A 8 15.06 2.99 -9.58
N VAL A 9 14.80 3.78 -8.55
CA VAL A 9 15.84 4.28 -7.65
C VAL A 9 15.77 3.53 -6.33
N LEU A 10 16.92 3.01 -5.88
CA LEU A 10 17.05 2.25 -4.64
C LEU A 10 18.00 2.96 -3.68
N TYR A 11 17.57 3.19 -2.45
CA TYR A 11 18.39 3.77 -1.38
C TYR A 11 18.83 2.69 -0.37
N SER A 12 19.56 1.66 -0.83
CA SER A 12 20.00 0.53 0.02
C SER A 12 21.38 0.70 0.68
N LYS A 13 21.57 -0.06 1.77
CA LYS A 13 22.47 0.15 2.92
C LYS A 13 23.91 -0.39 2.82
N ASP A 14 24.66 -0.09 1.77
CA ASP A 14 26.12 -0.19 1.90
C ASP A 14 26.69 1.17 2.37
N GLY A 15 26.42 1.47 3.66
CA GLY A 15 27.11 2.52 4.43
C GLY A 15 26.28 3.69 4.95
N GLY A 16 25.05 3.92 4.47
CA GLY A 16 24.27 5.12 4.80
C GLY A 16 23.59 5.14 6.18
N LEU A 17 23.63 6.30 6.86
CA LEU A 17 22.89 6.58 8.09
C LEU A 17 21.54 7.26 7.82
N GLY A 18 20.46 6.51 8.08
CA GLY A 18 19.16 7.07 8.44
C GLY A 18 18.20 7.30 7.30
N ASN A 19 17.06 7.83 7.71
CA ASN A 19 15.85 7.97 6.93
C ASN A 19 16.05 8.82 5.67
N ILE A 20 15.40 8.44 4.59
CA ILE A 20 15.23 9.27 3.39
C ILE A 20 13.89 10.00 3.43
N ILE A 21 13.86 11.17 2.80
CA ILE A 21 12.65 11.96 2.58
C ILE A 21 12.49 12.12 1.08
N VAL A 22 11.41 11.59 0.52
CA VAL A 22 11.01 11.77 -0.87
C VAL A 22 9.93 12.84 -0.93
N ASP A 23 10.10 13.85 -1.78
CA ASP A 23 9.15 14.93 -1.99
C ASP A 23 8.84 15.08 -3.50
N GLY A 24 7.66 14.59 -3.89
CA GLY A 24 7.05 14.73 -5.21
C GLY A 24 6.03 15.86 -5.31
N THR A 25 5.77 16.59 -4.22
CA THR A 25 4.64 17.55 -4.14
C THR A 25 4.76 18.74 -5.12
N HIS A 26 5.97 18.98 -5.63
CA HIS A 26 6.27 20.03 -6.59
C HIS A 26 6.49 19.50 -8.02
N ALA A 27 6.19 18.23 -8.29
CA ALA A 27 6.41 17.60 -9.59
C ALA A 27 5.57 18.28 -10.69
N THR A 28 6.26 18.75 -11.73
CA THR A 28 5.62 19.26 -12.95
C THR A 28 5.47 18.20 -14.03
N GLU A 29 6.18 17.07 -13.88
CA GLU A 29 6.19 15.92 -14.78
C GLU A 29 6.29 14.64 -13.94
N MET A 30 5.67 13.55 -14.43
CA MET A 30 5.68 12.24 -13.77
C MET A 30 7.11 11.77 -13.48
N GLY A 31 7.29 11.12 -12.34
CA GLY A 31 8.58 10.59 -11.92
C GLY A 31 9.62 11.63 -11.50
N SER A 32 9.17 12.82 -11.08
CA SER A 32 10.04 13.88 -10.57
C SER A 32 9.95 14.00 -9.07
N TYR A 33 11.09 13.91 -8.39
CA TYR A 33 11.14 13.99 -6.92
C TYR A 33 12.39 14.72 -6.45
N ILE A 34 12.29 15.33 -5.28
CA ILE A 34 13.42 15.79 -4.50
C ILE A 34 13.63 14.79 -3.38
N VAL A 35 14.77 14.12 -3.35
CA VAL A 35 15.09 13.16 -2.28
C VAL A 35 16.15 13.74 -1.37
N SER A 36 15.85 13.84 -0.09
CA SER A 36 16.76 14.35 0.94
C SER A 36 17.13 13.26 1.94
N ARG A 37 18.40 13.20 2.32
CA ARG A 37 18.91 12.24 3.30
C ARG A 37 20.04 12.80 4.14
N THR A 38 20.29 12.20 5.28
CA THR A 38 21.51 12.45 6.05
C THR A 38 22.59 11.48 5.56
N VAL A 39 23.80 11.99 5.31
CA VAL A 39 24.96 11.19 4.87
C VAL A 39 26.13 11.36 5.84
N ALA A 40 26.94 10.32 5.94
CA ALA A 40 28.19 10.28 6.68
C ALA A 40 29.38 9.95 5.75
N LYS A 41 30.58 10.06 6.32
CA LYS A 41 31.82 9.76 5.61
C LYS A 41 31.93 8.26 5.37
N GLY A 42 32.08 7.86 4.10
CA GLY A 42 32.20 6.45 3.71
C GLY A 42 30.89 5.83 3.23
N ASP A 43 29.81 6.60 3.21
CA ASP A 43 28.55 6.18 2.59
C ASP A 43 28.75 5.95 1.09
N ILE A 44 28.28 4.80 0.61
CA ILE A 44 28.23 4.46 -0.82
C ILE A 44 26.78 4.62 -1.26
N TYR A 45 26.57 5.49 -2.25
CA TYR A 45 25.29 5.61 -2.94
C TYR A 45 25.28 4.68 -4.15
N HIS A 46 24.25 3.84 -4.27
CA HIS A 46 24.00 3.03 -5.45
C HIS A 46 22.90 3.67 -6.29
N GLU A 47 23.26 4.35 -7.38
CA GLU A 47 22.28 4.65 -8.43
C GLU A 47 22.03 3.36 -9.20
N VAL A 48 20.81 2.82 -9.13
CA VAL A 48 20.40 1.75 -10.05
C VAL A 48 19.86 2.44 -11.29
N VAL A 49 20.61 2.40 -12.40
CA VAL A 49 20.11 2.80 -13.71
C VAL A 49 19.82 1.53 -14.48
N LYS A 50 18.54 1.24 -14.76
CA LYS A 50 18.18 0.15 -15.67
C LYS A 50 18.26 0.67 -17.10
N ARG A 51 19.12 0.08 -17.93
CA ARG A 51 19.00 0.23 -19.39
C ARG A 51 18.23 -0.95 -19.95
N GLN A 52 17.10 -0.66 -20.59
CA GLN A 52 16.29 -1.65 -21.27
C GLN A 52 16.67 -1.73 -22.75
N ASP A 53 17.49 -2.71 -23.14
CA ASP A 53 17.67 -3.04 -24.56
C ASP A 53 16.51 -3.95 -25.02
N THR A 54 15.61 -3.39 -25.83
CA THR A 54 14.52 -4.16 -26.45
C THR A 54 14.93 -4.65 -27.84
N ALA A 55 15.34 -5.92 -27.92
CA ALA A 55 15.30 -6.67 -29.17
C ALA A 55 14.02 -7.54 -29.19
N VAL A 56 13.36 -7.62 -30.35
CA VAL A 56 12.12 -8.39 -30.53
C VAL A 56 12.30 -9.82 -30.00
N GLY A 57 11.56 -10.18 -28.95
CA GLY A 57 11.49 -11.54 -28.42
C GLY A 57 12.51 -11.91 -27.33
N LYS A 58 13.36 -10.99 -26.85
CA LYS A 58 14.17 -11.20 -25.62
C LYS A 58 14.18 -9.95 -24.76
N ARG A 59 13.72 -10.10 -23.51
CA ARG A 59 13.94 -9.11 -22.45
C ARG A 59 15.22 -9.47 -21.71
N THR A 60 16.22 -8.59 -21.76
CA THR A 60 17.43 -8.71 -20.93
C THR A 60 17.49 -7.45 -20.09
N GLU A 61 17.33 -7.58 -18.77
CA GLU A 61 17.49 -6.47 -17.83
C GLU A 61 18.94 -6.41 -17.41
N THR A 62 19.62 -5.29 -17.68
CA THR A 62 20.96 -5.04 -17.14
C THR A 62 20.84 -3.97 -16.06
N LEU A 63 21.16 -4.35 -14.82
CA LEU A 63 21.29 -3.43 -13.69
C LEU A 63 22.70 -2.84 -13.73
N GLU A 64 22.83 -1.57 -14.09
CA GLU A 64 24.08 -0.82 -13.88
C GLU A 64 23.98 -0.11 -12.53
N TYR A 65 24.90 -0.43 -11.61
CA TYR A 65 25.07 0.28 -10.36
C TYR A 65 26.14 1.35 -10.54
N ARG A 66 25.82 2.62 -10.25
CA ARG A 66 26.85 3.64 -10.07
C ARG A 66 27.05 3.87 -8.59
N ASP A 67 28.24 3.50 -8.13
CA ASP A 67 28.67 3.69 -6.75
C ASP A 67 29.32 5.06 -6.62
N TYR A 68 28.70 5.95 -5.85
CA TYR A 68 29.33 7.22 -5.47
C TYR A 68 29.73 7.15 -4.01
N GLU A 69 31.04 7.04 -3.77
CA GLU A 69 31.64 7.15 -2.44
C GLU A 69 31.84 8.62 -2.09
N LEU A 70 31.23 9.08 -1.00
CA LEU A 70 31.42 10.45 -0.51
C LEU A 70 32.77 10.58 0.23
N LYS A 71 33.79 11.05 -0.49
CA LYS A 71 35.19 11.08 0.00
C LYS A 71 35.52 12.15 1.05
N GLN A 72 34.70 13.20 1.19
CA GLN A 72 34.91 14.30 2.14
C GLN A 72 33.61 14.94 2.64
N VAL A 73 32.87 14.24 3.50
CA VAL A 73 31.76 14.82 4.28
C VAL A 73 32.00 14.56 5.76
N GLY A 74 31.64 15.52 6.61
CA GLY A 74 31.57 15.31 8.06
C GLY A 74 30.36 14.46 8.43
N TYR A 75 30.22 14.11 9.72
CA TYR A 75 28.97 13.51 10.21
C TYR A 75 27.80 14.50 10.05
N GLY A 76 26.68 14.05 9.49
CA GLY A 76 25.42 14.80 9.49
C GLY A 76 25.22 15.78 8.32
N TYR A 77 25.88 15.55 7.18
CA TYR A 77 25.59 16.35 5.98
C TYR A 77 24.23 15.94 5.40
N LYS A 78 23.45 16.92 4.94
CA LYS A 78 22.24 16.64 4.16
C LYS A 78 22.61 16.59 2.68
N SER A 79 22.29 15.49 2.00
CA SER A 79 22.32 15.44 0.53
C SER A 79 20.91 15.63 -0.01
N THR A 80 20.82 16.21 -1.20
CA THR A 80 19.56 16.35 -1.94
C THR A 80 19.80 15.92 -3.38
N ASP A 81 19.03 14.93 -3.82
CA ASP A 81 19.03 14.39 -5.17
C ASP A 81 17.77 14.90 -5.91
N GLN A 82 17.92 15.36 -7.15
CA GLN A 82 16.80 15.73 -8.01
C GLN A 82 16.57 14.62 -9.03
N LEU A 83 15.47 13.89 -8.85
CA LEU A 83 15.07 12.79 -9.70
C LEU A 83 14.11 13.28 -10.79
N LYS A 84 14.20 12.67 -11.97
CA LYS A 84 13.34 12.90 -13.13
C LYS A 84 13.21 11.59 -13.90
N SER A 85 12.01 11.34 -14.42
CA SER A 85 11.66 10.12 -15.16
C SER A 85 11.99 8.86 -14.34
N VAL A 86 11.52 8.81 -13.10
CA VAL A 86 11.62 7.65 -12.22
C VAL A 86 10.23 7.04 -12.04
N GLU A 87 10.08 5.76 -12.33
CA GLU A 87 8.80 5.06 -12.17
C GLU A 87 8.62 4.47 -10.77
N GLU A 88 9.72 4.13 -10.08
CA GLU A 88 9.67 3.44 -8.79
C GLU A 88 10.77 3.93 -7.84
N ILE A 89 10.40 4.24 -6.60
CA ILE A 89 11.35 4.55 -5.54
C ILE A 89 11.27 3.48 -4.45
N ILE A 90 12.43 2.91 -4.13
CA ILE A 90 12.61 2.00 -3.02
C ILE A 90 13.40 2.70 -1.93
N GLY A 91 12.80 2.74 -0.75
CA GLY A 91 13.36 3.27 0.47
C GLY A 91 14.50 2.44 1.00
N SER A 92 14.89 2.80 2.20
CA SER A 92 16.02 2.29 2.91
C SER A 92 15.57 1.15 3.83
N GLN A 93 16.26 1.01 4.95
CA GLN A 93 15.96 0.05 6.00
C GLN A 93 15.73 0.79 7.33
N PHE A 94 15.33 2.05 7.22
CA PHE A 94 15.07 2.98 8.30
C PHE A 94 13.72 3.64 8.01
N ASN A 95 13.18 4.32 9.00
CA ASN A 95 11.85 4.92 8.96
C ASN A 95 11.76 6.10 7.99
N ASP A 96 11.40 5.83 6.75
CA ASP A 96 11.41 6.79 5.66
C ASP A 96 10.11 7.59 5.57
N ASN A 97 10.16 8.69 4.82
CA ASN A 97 9.00 9.54 4.59
C ASN A 97 8.89 9.88 3.10
N PHE A 98 7.81 9.42 2.48
CA PHE A 98 7.54 9.63 1.07
C PHE A 98 6.28 10.45 0.95
N ASN A 99 6.39 11.59 0.27
CA ASN A 99 5.25 12.39 -0.17
C ASN A 99 5.24 12.36 -1.69
N GLY A 100 4.20 11.75 -2.23
CA GLY A 100 3.99 11.59 -3.65
C GLY A 100 3.60 12.89 -4.32
N SER A 101 3.23 12.75 -5.58
CA SER A 101 2.99 13.81 -6.51
C SER A 101 1.48 13.91 -6.79
N LYS A 102 1.14 14.33 -7.99
CA LYS A 102 -0.23 14.35 -8.52
C LYS A 102 -0.41 13.38 -9.68
N PHE A 103 0.58 12.52 -9.86
CA PHE A 103 0.70 11.53 -10.90
C PHE A 103 0.90 10.18 -10.21
N THR A 104 0.63 9.09 -10.92
CA THR A 104 0.92 7.74 -10.44
C THR A 104 2.38 7.60 -9.98
N ASP A 105 2.52 7.21 -8.71
CA ASP A 105 3.75 6.93 -8.02
C ASP A 105 3.80 5.46 -7.58
N ILE A 106 5.00 4.87 -7.57
CA ILE A 106 5.23 3.52 -7.06
C ILE A 106 6.30 3.59 -5.97
N PHE A 107 5.87 3.38 -4.73
CA PHE A 107 6.72 3.51 -3.55
C PHE A 107 6.84 2.20 -2.79
N HIS A 108 8.07 1.88 -2.42
CA HIS A 108 8.40 0.79 -1.51
C HIS A 108 9.12 1.38 -0.30
N GLY A 109 8.57 1.26 0.90
CA GLY A 109 9.18 1.74 2.14
C GLY A 109 10.45 0.96 2.47
N GLY A 110 10.34 -0.36 2.52
CA GLY A 110 11.48 -1.26 2.70
C GLY A 110 11.43 -1.94 4.07
N ASP A 111 12.47 -1.76 4.88
CA ASP A 111 12.42 -2.13 6.29
C ASP A 111 12.33 -0.83 7.12
N GLY A 112 11.74 -0.87 8.31
CA GLY A 112 11.56 0.31 9.16
C GLY A 112 10.10 0.71 9.26
N ASP A 113 9.78 1.68 10.11
CA ASP A 113 8.41 2.17 10.22
C ASP A 113 8.24 3.37 9.28
N ASP A 114 7.67 3.13 8.09
CA ASP A 114 7.64 4.07 6.98
C ASP A 114 6.33 4.86 6.92
N LEU A 115 6.42 6.10 6.42
CA LEU A 115 5.25 6.88 6.01
C LEU A 115 5.27 7.03 4.49
N LEU A 116 4.29 6.44 3.82
CA LEU A 116 4.08 6.54 2.38
C LEU A 116 2.77 7.28 2.12
N ASP A 117 2.86 8.48 1.56
CA ASP A 117 1.74 9.27 1.07
C ASP A 117 1.83 9.34 -0.46
N GLY A 118 0.83 8.81 -1.16
CA GLY A 118 0.76 8.80 -2.64
C GLY A 118 0.40 10.16 -3.23
N GLY A 119 -0.37 10.96 -2.51
CA GLY A 119 -0.89 12.23 -2.99
C GLY A 119 -2.07 12.04 -3.94
N ALA A 120 -1.94 12.44 -5.20
CA ALA A 120 -3.02 12.20 -6.16
C ALA A 120 -2.50 11.36 -7.33
N GLY A 121 -3.37 10.61 -7.98
CA GLY A 121 -3.01 9.66 -9.03
C GLY A 121 -3.35 8.24 -8.60
N ASP A 122 -3.28 7.30 -9.54
CA ASP A 122 -3.49 5.89 -9.20
C ASP A 122 -2.16 5.31 -8.72
N ASP A 123 -1.95 5.24 -7.40
CA ASP A 123 -0.66 4.96 -6.78
C ASP A 123 -0.50 3.49 -6.36
N ARG A 124 0.75 3.08 -6.14
CA ARG A 124 1.08 1.75 -5.61
C ARG A 124 2.05 1.88 -4.45
N LEU A 125 1.55 1.59 -3.25
CA LEU A 125 2.25 1.79 -2.00
C LEU A 125 2.51 0.44 -1.33
N PHE A 126 3.78 0.16 -1.06
CA PHE A 126 4.24 -1.07 -0.41
C PHE A 126 5.04 -0.69 0.84
N GLY A 127 4.53 -0.94 2.04
CA GLY A 127 5.21 -0.62 3.30
C GLY A 127 6.48 -1.45 3.47
N GLY A 128 6.31 -2.77 3.60
CA GLY A 128 7.42 -3.71 3.62
C GLY A 128 7.51 -4.40 4.96
N LYS A 129 8.57 -4.16 5.75
CA LYS A 129 8.64 -4.65 7.13
C LYS A 129 8.67 -3.48 8.11
N GLY A 130 7.85 -3.53 9.14
CA GLY A 130 7.79 -2.51 10.17
C GLY A 130 6.36 -2.04 10.35
N ALA A 131 6.11 -1.09 11.24
CA ALA A 131 4.77 -0.55 11.45
C ALA A 131 4.55 0.65 10.52
N ASP A 132 3.98 0.40 9.35
CA ASP A 132 3.92 1.37 8.27
C ASP A 132 2.61 2.17 8.26
N ARG A 133 2.66 3.34 7.63
CA ARG A 133 1.50 4.21 7.39
C ARG A 133 1.40 4.50 5.90
N LEU A 134 0.38 3.95 5.24
CA LEU A 134 0.12 4.13 3.81
C LEU A 134 -1.13 4.98 3.62
N LEU A 135 -1.00 6.08 2.86
CA LEU A 135 -2.06 7.01 2.50
C LEU A 135 -2.11 7.08 0.96
N GLY A 136 -3.19 6.59 0.34
CA GLY A 136 -3.40 6.70 -1.12
C GLY A 136 -3.84 8.10 -1.55
N ASP A 137 -4.72 8.71 -0.74
CA ASP A 137 -5.31 10.03 -0.96
C ASP A 137 -6.32 10.08 -2.14
N ASP A 138 -6.00 10.70 -3.29
CA ASP A 138 -6.95 10.87 -4.40
C ASP A 138 -6.57 9.97 -5.61
N GLY A 139 -7.31 8.90 -5.88
CA GLY A 139 -7.07 8.04 -7.03
C GLY A 139 -7.47 6.59 -6.76
N ASN A 140 -7.21 5.69 -7.71
CA ASN A 140 -7.46 4.26 -7.50
C ASN A 140 -6.16 3.59 -7.06
N ASP A 141 -5.99 3.43 -5.77
CA ASP A 141 -4.71 3.08 -5.18
C ASP A 141 -4.59 1.59 -4.87
N LEU A 142 -3.35 1.09 -4.85
CA LEU A 142 -3.03 -0.24 -4.34
C LEU A 142 -2.13 -0.11 -3.12
N LEU A 143 -2.62 -0.60 -1.97
CA LEU A 143 -1.93 -0.53 -0.69
C LEU A 143 -1.61 -1.94 -0.17
N ASP A 144 -0.34 -2.21 0.12
CA ASP A 144 0.15 -3.44 0.74
C ASP A 144 1.08 -3.05 1.90
N GLY A 145 0.58 -3.13 3.15
CA GLY A 145 1.38 -2.81 4.34
C GLY A 145 2.59 -3.71 4.49
N GLY A 146 2.47 -4.99 4.09
CA GLY A 146 3.54 -5.96 4.21
C GLY A 146 3.47 -6.68 5.56
N ALA A 147 4.54 -6.61 6.34
CA ALA A 147 4.69 -7.29 7.62
C ALA A 147 4.92 -6.30 8.76
N GLY A 148 4.00 -6.28 9.72
CA GLY A 148 4.01 -5.38 10.87
C GLY A 148 2.59 -5.04 11.30
N ASP A 149 2.40 -4.07 12.18
CA ASP A 149 1.04 -3.63 12.51
C ASP A 149 0.82 -2.29 11.77
N ASP A 150 0.17 -2.35 10.60
CA ASP A 150 0.14 -1.24 9.64
C ASP A 150 -1.14 -0.40 9.76
N VAL A 151 -1.07 0.84 9.26
CA VAL A 151 -2.22 1.72 9.06
C VAL A 151 -2.37 2.02 7.58
N LEU A 152 -3.48 1.58 7.00
CA LEU A 152 -3.80 1.73 5.58
C LEU A 152 -4.99 2.68 5.43
N ASN A 153 -4.87 3.66 4.54
CA ASN A 153 -5.95 4.57 4.17
C ASN A 153 -5.91 4.82 2.67
N GLY A 154 -6.82 4.22 1.91
CA GLY A 154 -6.90 4.40 0.46
C GLY A 154 -7.29 5.82 0.10
N GLY A 155 -8.36 6.33 0.70
CA GLY A 155 -8.78 7.72 0.50
C GLY A 155 -10.01 7.77 -0.39
N THR A 156 -9.94 8.45 -1.53
CA THR A 156 -11.04 8.51 -2.50
C THR A 156 -10.66 7.87 -3.82
N GLY A 157 -11.56 7.04 -4.35
CA GLY A 157 -11.36 6.30 -5.60
C GLY A 157 -11.60 4.82 -5.35
N ASP A 158 -11.41 3.96 -6.35
CA ASP A 158 -11.65 2.53 -6.20
C ASP A 158 -10.36 1.82 -5.78
N ASP A 159 -10.15 1.67 -4.47
CA ASP A 159 -8.90 1.23 -3.87
C ASP A 159 -8.79 -0.29 -3.71
N VAL A 160 -7.56 -0.79 -3.66
CA VAL A 160 -7.23 -2.20 -3.45
C VAL A 160 -6.23 -2.35 -2.31
N TYR A 161 -6.69 -2.98 -1.24
CA TYR A 161 -5.88 -3.32 -0.06
C TYR A 161 -5.48 -4.78 -0.11
N ILE A 162 -4.18 -5.07 0.03
CA ILE A 162 -3.64 -6.42 0.03
C ILE A 162 -3.37 -6.87 1.47
N VAL A 163 -3.93 -8.01 1.85
CA VAL A 163 -3.68 -8.65 3.16
C VAL A 163 -2.96 -9.97 2.97
N ARG A 164 -1.89 -10.17 3.73
CA ARG A 164 -1.02 -11.35 3.66
C ARG A 164 -1.05 -12.13 4.98
N LYS A 165 -0.77 -13.43 4.88
CA LYS A 165 -0.48 -14.21 6.09
C LYS A 165 0.86 -13.79 6.67
N GLY A 166 0.92 -13.61 7.98
CA GLY A 166 2.09 -13.04 8.65
C GLY A 166 2.20 -11.54 8.47
N GLY A 167 1.15 -10.90 7.94
CA GLY A 167 1.10 -9.45 7.73
C GLY A 167 1.05 -8.67 9.04
N GLY A 168 0.48 -9.26 10.11
CA GLY A 168 0.35 -8.62 11.43
C GLY A 168 -1.09 -8.15 11.70
N ASN A 169 -1.28 -7.12 12.51
CA ASN A 169 -2.58 -6.61 12.92
C ASN A 169 -2.81 -5.19 12.40
N ASP A 170 -3.39 -5.13 11.22
CA ASP A 170 -3.51 -3.90 10.45
C ASP A 170 -4.81 -3.17 10.78
N THR A 171 -4.79 -1.85 10.60
CA THR A 171 -5.98 -1.00 10.67
C THR A 171 -6.22 -0.34 9.32
N LEU A 172 -7.44 -0.48 8.82
CA LEU A 172 -7.87 0.10 7.56
C LEU A 172 -8.88 1.21 7.82
N TYR A 173 -8.67 2.34 7.15
CA TYR A 173 -9.62 3.42 7.00
C TYR A 173 -9.96 3.59 5.53
N ASP A 174 -11.24 3.82 5.24
CA ASP A 174 -11.70 4.14 3.89
C ASP A 174 -12.63 5.36 3.94
N SER A 175 -12.95 5.93 2.78
CA SER A 175 -13.85 7.07 2.67
C SER A 175 -14.89 6.99 1.55
N LYS A 176 -14.48 6.59 0.33
CA LYS A 176 -15.34 6.55 -0.86
C LYS A 176 -14.69 5.72 -1.96
N GLY A 177 -15.44 4.76 -2.49
CA GLY A 177 -15.01 4.01 -3.64
C GLY A 177 -15.89 2.81 -3.90
N ASN A 178 -15.44 1.98 -4.83
CA ASN A 178 -15.76 0.57 -4.88
C ASN A 178 -14.50 -0.26 -4.60
N ASP A 179 -14.25 -0.40 -3.31
CA ASP A 179 -13.00 -0.81 -2.72
C ASP A 179 -12.93 -2.32 -2.53
N LYS A 180 -11.70 -2.82 -2.57
CA LYS A 180 -11.41 -4.25 -2.53
C LYS A 180 -10.39 -4.54 -1.44
N LEU A 181 -10.71 -5.49 -0.57
CA LEU A 181 -9.77 -6.09 0.36
C LEU A 181 -9.45 -7.51 -0.10
N ALA A 182 -8.26 -7.67 -0.67
CA ALA A 182 -7.81 -8.92 -1.27
C ALA A 182 -6.83 -9.67 -0.36
N PHE A 183 -7.18 -10.91 -0.02
CA PHE A 183 -6.31 -11.81 0.73
C PHE A 183 -5.41 -12.57 -0.24
N ALA A 184 -4.14 -12.18 -0.32
CA ALA A 184 -3.19 -12.75 -1.27
C ALA A 184 -2.96 -14.25 -1.05
N ASP A 185 -2.95 -14.68 0.22
CA ASP A 185 -2.50 -16.02 0.64
C ASP A 185 -3.57 -16.82 1.39
N ALA A 186 -4.80 -16.32 1.50
CA ALA A 186 -5.89 -16.96 2.23
C ALA A 186 -7.22 -16.97 1.43
N ASN A 187 -7.98 -18.05 1.56
CA ASN A 187 -9.37 -18.09 1.09
C ASN A 187 -10.31 -17.50 2.15
N LEU A 188 -11.52 -17.08 1.75
CA LEU A 188 -12.52 -16.56 2.68
C LEU A 188 -12.95 -17.60 3.75
N SER A 189 -12.83 -18.90 3.46
CA SER A 189 -13.04 -19.99 4.42
C SER A 189 -11.95 -20.11 5.49
N GLU A 190 -10.87 -19.35 5.39
CA GLU A 190 -9.79 -19.32 6.37
C GLU A 190 -9.95 -18.13 7.33
N LEU A 191 -11.06 -17.39 7.22
CA LEU A 191 -11.31 -16.15 7.95
C LEU A 191 -12.49 -16.28 8.92
N THR A 192 -12.54 -15.38 9.90
CA THR A 192 -13.76 -15.01 10.62
C THR A 192 -13.91 -13.49 10.60
N ILE A 193 -15.16 -13.00 10.63
CA ILE A 193 -15.45 -11.57 10.72
C ILE A 193 -16.16 -11.32 12.05
N GLU A 194 -15.59 -10.49 12.91
CA GLU A 194 -16.13 -10.11 14.21
C GLU A 194 -16.71 -8.70 14.14
N ARG A 195 -17.94 -8.52 14.63
CA ARG A 195 -18.53 -7.18 14.75
C ARG A 195 -17.83 -6.40 15.85
N THR A 196 -17.30 -5.23 15.55
CA THR A 196 -16.76 -4.31 16.56
C THR A 196 -17.76 -3.18 16.84
N GLN A 197 -17.38 -2.24 17.72
CA GLN A 197 -18.26 -1.12 18.08
C GLN A 197 -18.54 -0.20 16.88
N GLU A 198 -17.52 0.09 16.08
CA GLU A 198 -17.58 1.08 14.99
C GLU A 198 -17.27 0.47 13.61
N GLY A 199 -16.73 -0.76 13.60
CA GLY A 199 -16.16 -1.41 12.43
C GLY A 199 -16.43 -2.91 12.37
N ILE A 200 -15.60 -3.60 11.59
CA ILE A 200 -15.48 -5.06 11.59
C ILE A 200 -14.02 -5.45 11.77
N LEU A 201 -13.78 -6.58 12.44
CA LEU A 201 -12.45 -7.14 12.60
C LEU A 201 -12.39 -8.49 11.89
N ILE A 202 -11.61 -8.57 10.82
CA ILE A 202 -11.42 -9.79 10.05
C ILE A 202 -10.16 -10.48 10.57
N LYS A 203 -10.28 -11.74 10.97
CA LYS A 203 -9.19 -12.53 11.57
C LYS A 203 -8.86 -13.73 10.70
N LEU A 204 -7.58 -13.94 10.43
CA LEU A 204 -7.07 -15.20 9.90
C LEU A 204 -7.14 -16.27 10.99
N ASN A 205 -7.76 -17.41 10.70
CA ASN A 205 -8.03 -18.45 11.70
C ASN A 205 -6.78 -19.12 12.26
N ASP A 206 -5.67 -19.08 11.52
CA ASP A 206 -4.36 -19.56 11.96
C ASP A 206 -3.62 -18.54 12.85
N ASN A 207 -4.25 -17.39 13.15
CA ASN A 207 -3.69 -16.26 13.89
C ASN A 207 -2.46 -15.64 13.22
N SER A 208 -2.32 -15.80 11.90
CA SER A 208 -1.23 -15.17 11.14
C SER A 208 -1.47 -13.69 10.85
N GLY A 209 -2.60 -13.13 11.26
CA GLY A 209 -2.87 -11.70 11.19
C GLY A 209 -4.34 -11.35 11.34
N SER A 210 -4.62 -10.06 11.42
CA SER A 210 -5.98 -9.51 11.41
C SER A 210 -6.01 -8.13 10.77
N ILE A 211 -7.19 -7.73 10.31
CA ILE A 211 -7.42 -6.41 9.72
C ILE A 211 -8.67 -5.81 10.35
N ASN A 212 -8.51 -4.68 11.02
CA ASN A 212 -9.59 -3.89 11.61
C ASN A 212 -10.05 -2.85 10.60
N VAL A 213 -11.18 -3.09 9.93
CA VAL A 213 -11.81 -2.11 9.05
C VAL A 213 -12.63 -1.16 9.90
N SER A 214 -12.05 0.01 10.16
CA SER A 214 -12.61 1.02 11.04
C SER A 214 -13.77 1.75 10.35
N ASN A 215 -14.67 2.32 11.15
CA ASN A 215 -15.79 3.15 10.67
C ASN A 215 -16.80 2.45 9.72
N TRP A 216 -16.78 1.12 9.60
CA TRP A 216 -17.76 0.34 8.80
C TRP A 216 -19.23 0.74 9.05
N TYR A 217 -19.59 1.04 10.31
CA TYR A 217 -20.96 1.44 10.68
C TYR A 217 -21.15 2.95 10.81
N ILE A 218 -20.10 3.74 10.60
CA ILE A 218 -20.14 5.19 10.66
C ILE A 218 -20.24 5.71 9.23
N ALA A 219 -21.45 5.86 8.70
CA ALA A 219 -21.61 6.69 7.50
C ALA A 219 -21.32 8.15 7.88
N SER A 220 -20.56 8.91 7.08
CA SER A 220 -20.56 10.36 7.29
C SER A 220 -22.01 10.83 7.14
N LYS A 221 -22.47 11.65 8.08
CA LYS A 221 -23.82 12.23 8.08
C LYS A 221 -24.03 13.25 6.94
N LEU A 222 -23.07 13.38 6.02
CA LEU A 222 -23.07 14.33 4.94
C LEU A 222 -23.42 13.60 3.65
N VAL A 223 -24.71 13.61 3.32
CA VAL A 223 -25.16 13.33 1.96
C VAL A 223 -24.68 14.51 1.11
N ASN A 224 -23.86 14.26 0.09
CA ASN A 224 -23.54 15.32 -0.87
C ASN A 224 -24.81 15.70 -1.67
N TYR A 225 -24.81 16.83 -2.39
CA TYR A 225 -25.97 17.32 -3.15
C TYR A 225 -26.54 16.31 -4.18
N HIS A 226 -25.81 15.23 -4.46
CA HIS A 226 -26.17 14.16 -5.40
C HIS A 226 -26.67 12.87 -4.72
N GLY A 227 -26.82 12.83 -3.40
CA GLY A 227 -27.43 11.67 -2.72
C GLY A 227 -26.45 10.54 -2.36
N HIS A 228 -25.16 10.68 -2.62
CA HIS A 228 -24.16 9.67 -2.26
C HIS A 228 -23.75 9.85 -0.79
N LYS A 229 -23.93 8.80 0.00
CA LYS A 229 -23.30 8.67 1.32
C LYS A 229 -21.81 8.40 1.08
N THR A 230 -20.94 8.94 1.92
CA THR A 230 -19.57 8.38 2.02
C THR A 230 -19.71 6.94 2.48
N ASP A 231 -19.08 6.01 1.79
CA ASP A 231 -19.00 4.63 2.22
C ASP A 231 -17.61 4.42 2.81
N ASN A 232 -17.54 4.17 4.12
CA ASN A 232 -16.28 3.82 4.77
C ASN A 232 -16.09 2.29 4.80
N LYS A 233 -16.93 1.57 4.05
CA LYS A 233 -16.86 0.13 3.94
C LYS A 233 -15.96 -0.24 2.80
N ILE A 234 -15.57 -1.50 2.83
CA ILE A 234 -14.98 -2.17 1.68
C ILE A 234 -16.10 -2.96 1.00
N GLU A 235 -16.36 -2.67 -0.27
CA GLU A 235 -17.44 -3.27 -1.05
C GLU A 235 -17.19 -4.76 -1.27
N HIS A 236 -15.93 -5.16 -1.48
CA HIS A 236 -15.57 -6.53 -1.83
C HIS A 236 -14.43 -7.10 -0.97
N LEU A 237 -14.69 -8.22 -0.31
CA LEU A 237 -13.64 -9.07 0.28
C LEU A 237 -13.36 -10.22 -0.68
N ILE A 238 -12.09 -10.38 -1.07
CA ILE A 238 -11.67 -11.32 -2.12
C ILE A 238 -10.67 -12.32 -1.55
N GLY A 239 -10.96 -13.61 -1.66
CA GLY A 239 -10.03 -14.68 -1.32
C GLY A 239 -9.03 -14.96 -2.45
N LYS A 240 -7.92 -15.62 -2.13
CA LYS A 240 -6.87 -15.97 -3.11
C LYS A 240 -7.35 -16.78 -4.33
N ASP A 241 -8.46 -17.51 -4.21
CA ASP A 241 -9.05 -18.28 -5.30
C ASP A 241 -9.99 -17.46 -6.20
N GLY A 242 -10.05 -16.15 -5.98
CA GLY A 242 -10.90 -15.20 -6.69
C GLY A 242 -12.36 -15.23 -6.22
N THR A 243 -12.72 -16.04 -5.23
CA THR A 243 -14.05 -15.95 -4.63
C THR A 243 -14.19 -14.67 -3.83
N TYR A 244 -15.40 -14.14 -3.75
CA TYR A 244 -15.65 -12.87 -3.10
C TYR A 244 -16.96 -12.87 -2.31
N ILE A 245 -17.07 -11.95 -1.37
CA ILE A 245 -18.31 -11.57 -0.69
C ILE A 245 -18.43 -10.04 -0.67
N THR A 246 -19.66 -9.54 -0.58
CA THR A 246 -19.91 -8.09 -0.59
C THR A 246 -20.18 -7.52 0.80
N SER A 247 -19.99 -6.21 0.96
CA SER A 247 -20.37 -5.47 2.17
C SER A 247 -21.83 -5.68 2.57
N GLU A 248 -22.76 -5.72 1.59
CA GLU A 248 -24.18 -6.01 1.82
C GLU A 248 -24.42 -7.40 2.42
N GLN A 249 -23.66 -8.41 2.00
CA GLN A 249 -23.75 -9.77 2.52
C GLN A 249 -23.19 -9.86 3.94
N ILE A 250 -22.09 -9.14 4.21
CA ILE A 250 -21.51 -9.03 5.56
C ILE A 250 -22.51 -8.36 6.50
N ASP A 251 -23.10 -7.23 6.11
CA ASP A 251 -24.10 -6.52 6.89
C ASP A 251 -25.33 -7.38 7.19
N SER A 252 -25.83 -8.11 6.19
CA SER A 252 -26.97 -9.01 6.37
C SER A 252 -26.70 -10.09 7.43
N LEU A 253 -25.47 -10.59 7.51
CA LEU A 253 -25.08 -11.57 8.53
C LEU A 253 -24.80 -10.94 9.90
N LEU A 254 -24.44 -9.66 9.95
CA LEU A 254 -24.17 -8.91 11.18
C LEU A 254 -25.38 -8.14 11.73
N GLU A 255 -26.48 -8.02 10.98
CA GLU A 255 -27.65 -7.18 11.30
C GLU A 255 -28.18 -7.39 12.73
N ASN A 256 -28.27 -8.67 13.15
CA ASN A 256 -28.78 -9.05 14.47
C ASN A 256 -27.68 -9.42 15.47
N LYS A 257 -26.40 -9.22 15.10
CA LYS A 257 -25.26 -9.59 15.93
C LYS A 257 -24.84 -8.46 16.86
N GLN A 258 -24.50 -8.81 18.10
CA GLN A 258 -23.91 -7.89 19.07
C GLN A 258 -22.40 -7.72 18.85
N VAL A 259 -21.82 -6.70 19.46
CA VAL A 259 -20.35 -6.51 19.46
C VAL A 259 -19.67 -7.77 20.03
N GLY A 260 -18.65 -8.26 19.33
CA GLY A 260 -17.91 -9.48 19.65
C GLY A 260 -18.47 -10.76 19.01
N GLU A 261 -19.68 -10.72 18.43
CA GLU A 261 -20.22 -11.86 17.69
C GLU A 261 -19.66 -11.94 16.27
N LYS A 262 -19.60 -13.16 15.74
CA LYS A 262 -18.83 -13.48 14.53
C LYS A 262 -19.67 -14.04 13.40
N ILE A 263 -19.27 -13.74 12.17
CA ILE A 263 -19.52 -14.57 10.99
C ILE A 263 -18.47 -15.69 10.99
N THR A 264 -18.93 -16.94 10.88
CA THR A 264 -18.05 -18.11 10.87
C THR A 264 -17.49 -18.36 9.47
N SER A 265 -16.37 -19.08 9.40
CA SER A 265 -15.74 -19.47 8.13
C SER A 265 -16.65 -20.30 7.23
N GLN A 266 -17.55 -21.09 7.82
CA GLN A 266 -18.54 -21.85 7.06
C GLN A 266 -19.53 -20.90 6.35
N GLN A 267 -20.03 -19.87 7.05
CA GLN A 267 -20.93 -18.88 6.44
C GLN A 267 -20.24 -18.09 5.33
N LEU A 268 -18.96 -17.72 5.52
CA LEU A 268 -18.16 -17.05 4.49
C LEU A 268 -17.98 -17.95 3.25
N GLN A 269 -17.66 -19.24 3.45
CA GLN A 269 -17.52 -20.20 2.35
C GLN A 269 -18.83 -20.42 1.58
N GLU A 270 -19.97 -20.47 2.27
CA GLU A 270 -21.29 -20.61 1.63
C GLU A 270 -21.61 -19.42 0.72
N LEU A 271 -21.34 -18.18 1.18
CA LEU A 271 -21.49 -16.98 0.36
C LEU A 271 -20.50 -16.94 -0.81
N ALA A 272 -19.23 -17.22 -0.54
CA ALA A 272 -18.17 -17.27 -1.55
C ALA A 272 -18.51 -18.24 -2.69
N ASN A 273 -19.03 -19.43 -2.34
CA ASN A 273 -19.49 -20.43 -3.33
C ASN A 273 -20.68 -19.96 -4.16
N LYS A 274 -21.61 -19.21 -3.54
CA LYS A 274 -22.76 -18.65 -4.25
C LYS A 274 -22.34 -17.57 -5.25
N ASN A 275 -21.34 -16.77 -4.90
CA ASN A 275 -20.84 -15.68 -5.73
C ASN A 275 -19.88 -16.16 -6.83
N LYS A 276 -19.28 -17.35 -6.70
CA LYS A 276 -18.31 -17.92 -7.66
C LYS A 276 -18.81 -18.00 -9.12
N SER A 277 -20.12 -17.98 -9.36
CA SER A 277 -20.71 -17.98 -10.69
C SER A 277 -20.94 -16.58 -11.30
N GLN A 278 -20.57 -15.51 -10.59
CA GLN A 278 -20.73 -14.12 -11.03
C GLN A 278 -19.35 -13.55 -11.36
N GLU A 279 -19.19 -12.98 -12.55
CA GLU A 279 -17.96 -12.24 -12.90
C GLU A 279 -17.90 -10.93 -12.09
N ILE A 280 -16.73 -10.64 -11.53
CA ILE A 280 -16.43 -9.34 -10.91
C ILE A 280 -15.88 -8.45 -12.03
N SER A 281 -16.46 -7.26 -12.23
CA SER A 281 -15.97 -6.27 -13.20
C SER A 281 -14.79 -5.49 -12.68
#